data_AF-A0AB35PNC8-F1
#
_entry.id   AF-A0AB35PNC8-F1
#
_cell.length_a   1.000
_cell.length_b   1.000
_cell.length_c   1.000
_cell.angle_alpha   90.00
_cell.angle_beta   90.00
_cell.angle_gamma   90.00
#
_symmetry.space_group_name_H-M   'P 1'
#
loop_
_entity.id
_entity.type
_entity.pdbx_description
1 polymer ?
#
loop_
_entity_poly.entity_id
_entity_poly.type
_entity_poly.pdbx_seq_one_letter_code
_entity_poly.pdbx_strand_id
1 'polypeptide(L)' 'VVFEDLLHEGQVIATHADINDVGQTVRFVEPSIKTTATNKADGSKELDASKSVTIQDKVEYKDLIVGKEYVVKGKLMD' A
#
# COMPACT_ATOMS: atom_id res chain seq x y z
N VAL A 1 -4.32 7.44 -17.74
CA VAL A 1 -5.07 6.49 -18.60
C VAL A 1 -4.59 6.65 -20.03
N VAL A 2 -4.56 5.59 -20.81
CA VAL A 2 -4.29 5.63 -22.26
C VAL A 2 -5.63 5.42 -22.97
N PHE A 3 -5.76 5.97 -24.18
CA PHE A 3 -6.87 5.70 -25.08
C PHE A 3 -6.31 5.17 -26.40
N GLU A 4 -7.04 4.27 -27.05
CA GLU A 4 -6.56 3.53 -28.21
C GLU A 4 -7.60 3.51 -29.33
N ASP A 5 -7.14 3.66 -30.57
CA ASP A 5 -7.95 3.51 -31.78
C ASP A 5 -7.40 2.37 -32.63
N LEU A 6 -8.31 1.57 -33.20
CA LEU A 6 -8.00 0.55 -34.20
C LEU A 6 -8.41 1.07 -35.58
N LEU A 7 -7.45 1.12 -36.50
CA LEU A 7 -7.65 1.59 -37.87
C LEU A 7 -7.60 0.43 -38.87
N HIS A 8 -8.46 0.48 -39.88
CA HIS A 8 -8.40 -0.36 -41.08
C HIS A 8 -8.51 0.54 -42.30
N GLU A 9 -7.55 0.44 -43.23
CA GLU A 9 -7.47 1.27 -44.44
C GLU A 9 -7.53 2.80 -44.17
N GLY A 10 -7.01 3.23 -43.01
CA GLY A 10 -7.02 4.63 -42.59
C GLY A 10 -8.35 5.11 -41.96
N GLN A 11 -9.36 4.24 -41.85
CA GLN A 11 -10.62 4.52 -41.16
C GLN A 11 -10.64 3.88 -39.77
N VAL A 12 -11.08 4.62 -38.76
CA VAL A 12 -11.26 4.10 -37.40
C VAL A 12 -12.43 3.13 -37.39
N ILE A 13 -12.20 1.90 -36.93
CA ILE A 13 -13.21 0.83 -36.85
C ILE A 13 -13.55 0.43 -35.40
N ALA A 14 -12.70 0.78 -34.43
CA ALA A 14 -12.97 0.62 -33.01
C ALA A 14 -12.13 1.61 -32.18
N THR A 15 -12.66 2.00 -31.02
CA THR A 15 -12.01 2.89 -30.06
C THR A 15 -12.21 2.35 -28.65
N HIS A 16 -11.16 2.37 -27.84
CA HIS A 16 -11.22 2.15 -26.40
C HIS A 16 -10.78 3.42 -25.68
N ALA A 17 -11.74 4.14 -25.09
CA ALA A 17 -11.53 5.43 -24.45
C ALA A 17 -12.31 5.56 -23.13
N ASP A 18 -12.08 4.64 -22.19
CA ASP A 18 -12.67 4.70 -20.85
C ASP A 18 -11.66 5.24 -19.84
N ILE A 19 -11.95 6.42 -19.29
CA ILE A 19 -11.12 7.07 -18.27
C ILE A 19 -11.04 6.27 -16.96
N ASN A 20 -12.00 5.37 -16.72
CA ASN A 20 -12.05 4.54 -15.51
C ASN A 20 -11.46 3.13 -15.72
N ASP A 21 -10.91 2.83 -16.90
CA ASP A 21 -10.29 1.54 -17.15
C ASP A 21 -9.00 1.38 -16.32
N VAL A 22 -9.09 0.52 -15.30
CA VAL A 22 -7.98 0.19 -14.41
C VAL A 22 -6.82 -0.47 -15.17
N GLY A 23 -7.12 -1.28 -16.19
CA GLY A 23 -6.12 -1.97 -17.02
C GLY A 23 -5.29 -1.02 -17.89
N GLN A 24 -5.85 0.14 -18.25
CA GLN A 24 -5.17 1.18 -19.02
C GLN A 24 -4.76 2.41 -18.20
N THR A 25 -4.87 2.33 -16.87
CA THR A 25 -4.56 3.44 -15.97
C THR A 25 -3.26 3.23 -15.20
N VAL A 26 -2.29 4.12 -15.43
CA VAL A 26 -1.13 4.26 -14.55
C VAL A 26 -1.53 5.11 -13.34
N ARG A 27 -1.34 4.57 -12.12
CA ARG A 27 -1.57 5.28 -10.86
C ARG A 27 -0.26 5.77 -10.26
N PHE A 28 -0.21 7.06 -9.95
CA PHE A 28 0.79 7.60 -9.03
C PHE A 28 0.21 7.48 -7.62
N VAL A 29 0.93 6.80 -6.74
CA VAL A 29 0.56 6.62 -5.34
C VAL A 29 1.53 7.39 -4.47
N GLU A 30 1.06 7.83 -3.31
CA GLU A 30 1.90 8.34 -2.23
C GLU A 30 1.81 7.35 -1.06
N PRO A 31 2.63 6.27 -1.08
CA PRO A 31 2.58 5.26 -0.03
C PRO A 31 2.89 5.88 1.32
N SER A 32 2.09 5.52 2.33
CA SER A 32 2.35 5.93 3.70
C SER A 32 2.28 4.75 4.65
N ILE A 33 3.05 4.85 5.73
CA ILE A 33 3.13 3.86 6.79
C ILE A 33 2.95 4.57 8.13
N LYS A 34 2.21 3.92 9.03
CA LYS A 34 2.02 4.34 10.42
C LYS A 34 2.23 3.12 11.29
N THR A 35 2.99 3.27 12.36
CA THR A 35 3.22 2.20 13.32
C THR A 35 2.64 2.56 14.69
N THR A 36 2.36 1.56 15.51
CA THR A 36 1.87 1.74 16.88
C THR A 36 2.34 0.58 17.73
N ALA A 37 3.39 0.83 18.50
CA ALA A 37 3.92 -0.09 19.49
C ALA A 37 3.09 -0.05 20.77
N THR A 38 2.76 -1.24 21.28
CA THR A 38 1.99 -1.46 22.51
C THR A 38 2.53 -2.65 23.28
N ASN A 39 2.26 -2.71 24.57
CA ASN A 39 2.47 -3.89 25.38
C ASN A 39 1.51 -4.99 24.90
N LYS A 40 2.04 -6.15 24.51
CA LYS A 40 1.23 -7.25 24.01
C LYS A 40 0.26 -7.82 25.04
N ALA A 41 0.58 -7.69 26.33
CA ALA A 41 -0.23 -8.28 27.41
C ALA A 41 -1.57 -7.56 27.62
N ASP A 42 -1.59 -6.23 27.51
CA ASP A 42 -2.74 -5.40 27.85
C ASP A 42 -3.11 -4.36 26.78
N GLY A 43 -2.32 -4.23 25.72
CA GLY A 43 -2.51 -3.23 24.65
C GLY A 43 -2.18 -1.80 25.08
N SER A 44 -1.64 -1.60 26.28
CA SER A 44 -1.28 -0.28 26.78
C SER A 44 0.04 0.23 26.17
N LYS A 45 0.37 1.48 26.47
CA LYS A 45 1.67 2.08 26.15
C LYS A 45 2.62 2.10 27.35
N GLU A 46 2.28 1.36 28.40
CA GLU A 46 3.05 1.28 29.63
C GLU A 46 3.76 -0.08 29.70
N LEU A 47 4.99 -0.07 30.23
CA LEU A 47 5.82 -1.25 30.40
C LEU A 47 6.36 -1.28 31.83
N ASP A 48 6.28 -2.45 32.46
CA ASP A 48 6.92 -2.68 33.76
C ASP A 48 8.42 -2.94 33.53
N ALA A 49 9.25 -1.97 33.92
CA ALA A 49 10.71 -2.04 33.75
C ALA A 49 11.37 -3.20 34.52
N SER A 50 10.68 -3.80 35.49
CA SER A 50 11.21 -4.89 36.31
C SER A 50 10.99 -6.27 35.68
N LYS A 51 10.23 -6.34 34.58
CA LYS A 51 9.81 -7.60 33.96
C LYS A 51 10.22 -7.66 32.50
N SER A 52 10.42 -8.88 32.01
CA SER A 52 10.49 -9.10 30.58
C SER A 52 9.12 -8.87 29.96
N VAL A 53 9.05 -7.99 28.96
CA VAL A 53 7.83 -7.58 28.26
C VAL A 53 7.95 -7.87 26.77
N THR A 54 6.83 -8.18 26.12
CA THR A 54 6.76 -8.31 24.67
C THR A 54 6.07 -7.08 24.09
N ILE A 55 6.74 -6.40 23.16
CA ILE A 55 6.16 -5.27 22.41
C ILE A 55 5.52 -5.82 21.13
N GLN A 56 4.27 -5.46 20.90
CA GLN A 56 3.58 -5.66 19.63
C GLN A 56 3.54 -4.34 18.87
N ASP A 57 4.10 -4.31 17.66
CA ASP A 57 4.00 -3.16 16.77
C ASP A 57 2.95 -3.41 15.67
N LYS A 58 1.93 -2.55 15.63
CA LYS A 58 0.88 -2.58 14.60
C LYS A 58 1.31 -1.70 13.44
N VAL A 59 1.51 -2.29 12.26
CA VAL A 59 1.83 -1.56 11.03
C VAL A 59 0.57 -1.35 10.21
N GLU A 60 0.22 -0.09 9.98
CA GLU A 60 -0.86 0.34 9.10
C GLU A 60 -0.24 1.01 7.86
N TYR A 61 -0.68 0.64 6.67
CA TYR A 61 -0.18 1.19 5.42
C TYR A 61 -1.33 1.69 4.54
N LYS A 62 -1.03 2.64 3.67
CA LYS A 62 -1.97 3.14 2.65
C LYS A 62 -1.25 3.28 1.31
N ASP A 63 -2.03 3.15 0.24
CA ASP A 63 -1.60 3.40 -1.14
C ASP A 63 -0.42 2.53 -1.63
N LEU A 64 -0.27 1.31 -1.09
CA LEU A 64 0.56 0.27 -1.70
C LEU A 64 -0.12 -0.33 -2.94
N ILE A 65 0.68 -0.80 -3.89
CA ILE A 65 0.19 -1.36 -5.15
C ILE A 65 -0.14 -2.84 -4.95
N VAL A 66 -1.39 -3.23 -5.24
CA VAL A 66 -1.83 -4.63 -5.19
C VAL A 66 -0.99 -5.49 -6.14
N GLY A 67 -0.56 -6.65 -5.68
CA GLY A 67 0.29 -7.57 -6.46
C GLY A 67 1.78 -7.23 -6.45
N LYS A 68 2.20 -6.12 -5.83
CA LYS A 68 3.62 -5.87 -5.53
C LYS A 68 3.99 -6.43 -4.17
N GLU A 69 5.15 -7.08 -4.12
CA GLU A 69 5.75 -7.54 -2.87
C GLU A 69 6.50 -6.39 -2.19
N TYR A 70 6.38 -6.31 -0.86
CA TYR A 70 7.03 -5.30 -0.04
C TYR A 70 7.68 -5.94 1.18
N VAL A 71 8.79 -5.37 1.64
CA VAL A 71 9.50 -5.82 2.86
C VAL A 71 9.37 -4.76 3.94
N VAL A 72 8.78 -5.12 5.07
CA VAL A 72 8.72 -4.27 6.27
C VAL A 72 9.96 -4.56 7.13
N LYS A 73 10.75 -3.54 7.42
CA LYS A 73 11.92 -3.63 8.31
C LYS A 73 11.66 -2.81 9.56
N GLY A 74 11.50 -3.48 10.70
CA GLY A 74 11.39 -2.85 12.02
C GLY A 74 12.72 -2.91 12.78
N LYS A 75 12.98 -1.90 13.59
CA LYS A 75 14.09 -1.89 14.56
C LYS A 75 13.58 -1.34 15.88
N LEU A 76 13.70 -2.13 16.95
CA LEU A 76 13.50 -1.65 18.30
C LEU A 76 14.79 -0.95 18.76
N MET A 77 14.64 0.23 19.35
CA MET A 77 15.75 1.08 19.82
C MET A 77 15.63 1.27 21.34
N ASP A 78 16.76 1.58 21.98
CA ASP A 78 16.88 1.97 23.39
C ASP A 78 16.85 3.51 23.52
#